data_AF-A0A8J1VUP9-F1
#
_entry.id   AF-A0A8J1VUP9-F1
#
_cell.length_a   1.000
_cell.length_b   1.000
_cell.length_c   1.000
_cell.angle_alpha   90.00
_cell.angle_beta   90.00
_cell.angle_gamma   90.00
#
_symmetry.space_group_name_H-M   'P 1'
#
loop_
_entity.id
_entity.type
_entity.pdbx_description
1 polymer ?
#
loop_
_entity_poly.entity_id
_entity_poly.type
_entity_poly.pdbx_seq_one_letter_code
_entity_poly.pdbx_strand_id
1 'polypeptide(L)'
;MPLNYSKWDQLELSDDSDIEEHPNVDKRSMIKWKQRDIHEKREARRLKIAKLHSELSLNTVLRPRIHSVATGLSDRGVDHFRAVQRRWKESPSPEKPETGAKNQPTYDMMMSQLLGDVWRDAAWIVEGAKVESGAVMKDGKKVDEKTGEPEWTSGAVPDGKREGLTKALEDRLKWHVGELDRRDAEVKREIEDEEKEQKKKITSEDIKDGWSQTAVAPVKPSPLEEKPKEKPKPKKKKETIESSTAVEEDEPDFGPLSPSARAFANNPIGDFPKSYALI
;
A
#
# COMPACT_ATOMS: atom_id res chain seq x y z
N MET A 1 22.64 17.72 32.48
CA MET A 1 22.25 17.60 31.06
C MET A 1 21.67 18.94 30.62
N PRO A 2 22.12 19.56 29.53
CA PRO A 2 21.53 20.80 29.04
C PRO A 2 20.11 20.55 28.52
N LEU A 3 19.16 21.40 28.91
CA LEU A 3 17.77 21.37 28.45
C LEU A 3 17.73 21.86 27.00
N ASN A 4 17.22 21.03 26.08
CA ASN A 4 17.09 21.40 24.67
C ASN A 4 15.71 22.04 24.41
N TYR A 5 15.70 23.34 24.10
CA TYR A 5 14.49 24.12 23.76
C TYR A 5 14.18 24.15 22.25
N SER A 6 14.92 23.41 21.41
CA SER A 6 14.74 23.36 19.95
C SER A 6 13.33 22.96 19.51
N LYS A 7 12.57 22.26 20.37
CA LYS A 7 11.16 21.94 20.12
C LYS A 7 10.30 23.19 19.85
N TRP A 8 10.60 24.30 20.53
CA TRP A 8 9.83 25.55 20.39
C TRP A 8 10.18 26.32 19.12
N ASP A 9 11.41 26.17 18.63
CA ASP A 9 11.90 26.76 17.37
C ASP A 9 11.34 26.03 16.13
N GLN A 10 10.95 24.76 16.30
CA GLN A 10 10.39 23.90 15.26
C GLN A 10 8.86 23.97 15.16
N LEU A 11 8.22 24.79 15.98
CA LEU A 11 6.77 24.87 16.05
C LEU A 11 6.23 25.70 14.88
N GLU A 12 5.49 25.07 13.98
CA GLU A 12 4.81 25.77 12.87
C GLU A 12 3.38 26.07 13.31
N LEU A 13 3.16 27.26 13.89
CA LEU A 13 1.82 27.75 14.20
C LEU A 13 1.13 28.18 12.90
N SER A 14 -0.02 27.56 12.63
CA SER A 14 -0.91 27.92 11.52
C SER A 14 -1.78 29.15 11.83
N ASP A 15 -2.00 29.46 13.11
CA ASP A 15 -2.81 30.59 13.60
C ASP A 15 -1.93 31.56 14.41
N ASP A 16 -0.90 32.09 13.74
CA ASP A 16 -0.02 33.11 14.32
C ASP A 16 -0.63 34.49 14.09
N SER A 17 -1.16 35.09 15.15
CA SER A 17 -1.73 36.43 15.12
C SER A 17 -0.69 37.52 14.89
N ASP A 18 0.60 37.21 15.05
CA ASP A 18 1.70 38.17 15.03
C ASP A 18 2.45 38.18 13.68
N ILE A 19 1.89 37.57 12.63
CA ILE A 19 2.49 37.59 11.29
C ILE A 19 2.52 39.02 10.73
N GLU A 20 3.72 39.52 10.41
CA GLU A 20 3.93 40.83 9.79
C GLU A 20 3.35 40.83 8.37
N GLU A 21 2.33 41.65 8.16
CA GLU A 21 1.62 41.75 6.89
C GLU A 21 2.10 42.93 6.07
N HIS A 22 2.00 42.78 4.75
CA HIS A 22 2.11 43.92 3.86
C HIS A 22 0.79 44.73 3.93
N PRO A 23 0.85 46.08 3.90
CA PRO A 23 -0.33 46.95 4.01
C PRO A 23 -1.42 46.74 2.94
N ASN A 24 -1.16 45.95 1.88
CA ASN A 24 -2.09 45.65 0.80
C ASN A 24 -2.63 44.21 0.82
N VAL A 25 -2.30 43.40 1.83
CA VAL A 25 -2.74 41.99 1.93
C VAL A 25 -3.64 41.84 3.15
N ASP A 26 -4.80 41.21 3.00
CA ASP A 26 -5.70 40.91 4.12
C ASP A 26 -5.17 39.72 4.95
N LYS A 27 -4.85 39.97 6.22
CA LYS A 27 -4.53 39.01 7.28
C LYS A 27 -5.25 37.69 7.14
N ARG A 28 -6.58 37.72 7.09
CA ARG A 28 -7.44 36.53 7.16
C ARG A 28 -7.27 35.64 5.93
N SER A 29 -7.13 36.26 4.77
CA SER A 29 -6.90 35.54 3.52
C SER A 29 -5.51 34.92 3.49
N MET A 30 -4.49 35.64 3.99
CA MET A 30 -3.11 35.18 4.04
C MET A 30 -2.92 34.00 4.99
N ILE A 31 -3.51 34.06 6.20
CA ILE A 31 -3.47 32.97 7.18
C ILE A 31 -4.14 31.72 6.63
N LYS A 32 -5.34 31.83 6.05
CA LYS A 32 -6.05 30.68 5.44
C LYS A 32 -5.25 30.06 4.30
N TRP A 33 -4.64 30.88 3.45
CA TRP A 33 -3.81 30.39 2.36
C TRP A 33 -2.58 29.64 2.89
N LYS A 34 -1.88 30.21 3.89
CA LYS A 34 -0.72 29.58 4.52
C LYS A 34 -1.08 28.26 5.19
N GLN A 35 -2.21 28.21 5.90
CA GLN A 35 -2.72 26.98 6.49
C GLN A 35 -2.99 25.92 5.43
N ARG A 36 -3.69 26.27 4.34
CA ARG A 36 -3.95 25.35 3.22
C ARG A 36 -2.65 24.84 2.60
N ASP A 37 -1.69 25.72 2.33
CA ASP A 37 -0.38 25.35 1.78
C ASP A 37 0.40 24.40 2.69
N ILE A 38 0.35 24.62 4.02
CA ILE A 38 0.95 23.71 5.00
C ILE A 38 0.29 22.33 4.96
N HIS A 39 -1.06 22.26 4.99
CA HIS A 39 -1.77 20.99 4.90
C HIS A 39 -1.52 20.29 3.56
N GLU A 40 -1.54 21.02 2.45
CA GLU A 40 -1.29 20.47 1.11
C GLU A 40 0.12 19.89 0.99
N LYS A 41 1.14 20.60 1.48
CA LYS A 41 2.52 20.11 1.51
C LYS A 41 2.68 18.88 2.41
N ARG A 42 1.99 18.84 3.55
CA ARG A 42 2.00 17.70 4.48
C ARG A 42 1.31 16.48 3.89
N GLU A 43 0.12 16.65 3.34
CA GLU A 43 -0.61 15.59 2.66
C GLU A 43 0.18 15.07 1.45
N ALA A 44 0.76 15.95 0.63
CA ALA A 44 1.63 15.56 -0.47
C ALA A 44 2.83 14.73 0.00
N ARG A 45 3.47 15.12 1.11
CA ARG A 45 4.58 14.37 1.72
C ARG A 45 4.13 13.02 2.27
N ARG A 46 3.01 12.98 3.00
CA ARG A 46 2.42 11.75 3.53
C ARG A 46 2.08 10.77 2.41
N LEU A 47 1.49 11.25 1.34
CA LEU A 47 1.21 10.46 0.14
C LEU A 47 2.50 9.97 -0.53
N LYS A 48 3.55 10.80 -0.59
CA LYS A 48 4.86 10.40 -1.11
C LYS A 48 5.48 9.28 -0.27
N ILE A 49 5.49 9.41 1.06
CA ILE A 49 5.99 8.38 1.98
C ILE A 49 5.18 7.08 1.82
N ALA A 50 3.85 7.16 1.79
CA ALA A 50 3.00 5.99 1.58
C ALA A 50 3.28 5.30 0.23
N LYS A 51 3.47 6.07 -0.85
CA LYS A 51 3.86 5.56 -2.16
C LYS A 51 5.20 4.82 -2.09
N LEU A 52 6.23 5.42 -1.47
CA LEU A 52 7.55 4.82 -1.32
C LEU A 52 7.51 3.53 -0.50
N HIS A 53 6.71 3.47 0.57
CA HIS A 53 6.50 2.22 1.32
C HIS A 53 5.79 1.16 0.48
N SER A 54 4.77 1.53 -0.30
CA SER A 54 4.12 0.58 -1.20
C SER A 54 5.11 0.01 -2.22
N GLU A 55 6.03 0.83 -2.76
CA GLU A 55 7.07 0.39 -3.67
C GLU A 55 7.99 -0.66 -3.03
N LEU A 56 8.46 -0.42 -1.80
CA LEU A 56 9.25 -1.42 -1.07
C LEU A 56 8.47 -2.73 -0.84
N SER A 57 7.19 -2.63 -0.46
CA SER A 57 6.34 -3.81 -0.27
C SER A 57 6.22 -4.63 -1.56
N LEU A 58 6.03 -3.97 -2.72
CA LEU A 58 6.03 -4.65 -4.02
C LEU A 58 7.35 -5.39 -4.27
N ASN A 59 8.47 -4.69 -4.06
CA ASN A 59 9.80 -5.22 -4.33
C ASN A 59 10.12 -6.44 -3.44
N THR A 60 9.59 -6.49 -2.21
CA THR A 60 9.74 -7.67 -1.34
C THR A 60 9.09 -8.94 -1.91
N VAL A 61 8.00 -8.79 -2.66
CA VAL A 61 7.26 -9.92 -3.27
C VAL A 61 7.83 -10.29 -4.63
N LEU A 62 8.22 -9.33 -5.45
CA LEU A 62 8.69 -9.55 -6.83
C LEU A 62 10.11 -10.14 -6.86
N ARG A 63 11.01 -9.66 -6.01
CA ARG A 63 12.40 -10.10 -5.94
C ARG A 63 12.59 -11.62 -5.84
N PRO A 64 11.97 -12.35 -4.88
CA PRO A 64 12.12 -13.80 -4.81
C PRO A 64 11.56 -14.51 -6.04
N ARG A 65 10.54 -13.96 -6.70
CA ARG A 65 10.01 -14.51 -7.96
C ARG A 65 11.03 -14.38 -9.09
N ILE A 66 11.71 -13.24 -9.21
CA ILE A 66 12.79 -13.04 -10.19
C ILE A 66 13.92 -14.03 -9.93
N HIS A 67 14.35 -14.21 -8.68
CA HIS A 67 15.36 -15.20 -8.33
C HIS A 67 14.94 -16.63 -8.70
N SER A 68 13.69 -17.02 -8.42
CA SER A 68 13.18 -18.34 -8.80
C SER A 68 13.23 -18.57 -10.31
N VAL A 69 12.93 -17.54 -11.12
CA VAL A 69 13.03 -17.63 -12.57
C VAL A 69 14.49 -17.73 -13.01
N ALA A 70 15.38 -16.95 -12.41
CA ALA A 70 16.82 -17.00 -12.71
C ALA A 70 17.43 -18.38 -12.41
N THR A 71 17.09 -18.99 -11.26
CA THR A 71 17.51 -20.36 -10.92
C THR A 71 16.88 -21.38 -11.86
N GLY A 72 15.59 -21.24 -12.18
CA GLY A 72 14.95 -22.14 -13.15
C GLY A 72 15.58 -22.06 -14.55
N LEU A 73 16.03 -20.87 -14.95
CA LEU A 73 16.74 -20.63 -16.21
C LEU A 73 18.13 -21.26 -16.22
N SER A 74 18.90 -21.16 -15.13
CA SER A 74 20.22 -21.80 -15.05
C SER A 74 20.13 -23.33 -15.12
N ASP A 75 19.09 -23.91 -14.53
CA ASP A 75 18.96 -25.36 -14.43
C ASP A 75 18.33 -26.01 -15.68
N ARG A 76 17.34 -25.34 -16.27
CA ARG A 76 16.50 -25.90 -17.35
C ARG A 76 16.59 -25.14 -18.68
N GLY A 77 17.34 -24.04 -18.71
CA GLY A 77 17.56 -23.24 -19.91
C GLY A 77 16.35 -22.42 -20.37
N VAL A 78 16.44 -21.95 -21.62
CA VAL A 78 15.51 -20.99 -22.23
C VAL A 78 14.07 -21.50 -22.29
N ASP A 79 13.87 -22.81 -22.47
CA ASP A 79 12.53 -23.40 -22.59
C ASP A 79 11.72 -23.22 -21.29
N HIS A 80 12.38 -23.34 -20.14
CA HIS A 80 11.74 -23.08 -18.86
C HIS A 80 11.33 -21.61 -18.71
N PHE A 81 12.19 -20.68 -19.09
CA PHE A 81 11.88 -19.25 -19.06
C PHE A 81 10.67 -18.92 -19.93
N ARG A 82 10.62 -19.44 -21.17
CA ARG A 82 9.48 -19.27 -22.08
C ARG A 82 8.19 -19.90 -21.51
N ALA A 83 8.28 -21.06 -20.89
CA ALA A 83 7.13 -21.70 -20.25
C ALA A 83 6.58 -20.86 -19.10
N VAL A 84 7.44 -20.29 -18.24
CA VAL A 84 7.02 -19.39 -17.16
C VAL A 84 6.40 -18.12 -17.71
N GLN A 85 7.01 -17.51 -18.74
CA GLN A 85 6.48 -16.32 -19.40
C GLN A 85 5.07 -16.56 -19.95
N ARG A 86 4.84 -17.68 -20.64
CA ARG A 86 3.52 -18.07 -21.16
C ARG A 86 2.52 -18.27 -20.03
N ARG A 87 2.90 -19.04 -19.00
CA ARG A 87 2.05 -19.30 -17.83
C ARG A 87 1.55 -18.00 -17.19
N TRP A 88 2.44 -17.05 -16.90
CA TRP A 88 2.04 -15.80 -16.26
C TRP A 88 1.21 -14.89 -17.16
N LYS A 89 1.41 -14.96 -18.48
CA LYS A 89 0.60 -14.21 -19.45
C LYS A 89 -0.80 -14.78 -19.61
N GLU A 90 -0.94 -16.10 -19.65
CA GLU A 90 -2.21 -16.79 -19.92
C GLU A 90 -3.03 -17.05 -18.66
N SER A 91 -2.38 -17.24 -17.51
CA SER A 91 -3.02 -17.59 -16.25
C SER A 91 -2.32 -16.91 -15.06
N PRO A 92 -2.43 -15.58 -14.95
CA PRO A 92 -1.85 -14.84 -13.83
C PRO A 92 -2.55 -15.19 -12.51
N SER A 93 -1.78 -15.26 -11.43
CA SER A 93 -2.32 -15.37 -10.07
C SER A 93 -3.20 -14.15 -9.73
N PRO A 94 -4.27 -14.33 -8.94
CA PRO A 94 -5.13 -13.23 -8.48
C PRO A 94 -4.45 -12.31 -7.45
N GLU A 95 -3.27 -12.69 -6.94
CA GLU A 95 -2.52 -11.89 -5.98
C GLU A 95 -2.14 -10.54 -6.55
N LYS A 96 -2.53 -9.48 -5.83
CA LYS A 96 -2.28 -8.10 -6.21
C LYS A 96 -1.94 -7.29 -4.96
N PRO A 97 -1.28 -6.14 -5.13
CA PRO A 97 -0.92 -5.30 -4.01
C PRO A 97 -2.16 -4.65 -3.38
N GLU A 98 -2.08 -4.31 -2.10
CA GLU A 98 -3.21 -3.75 -1.34
C GLU A 98 -3.28 -2.22 -1.46
N THR A 99 -3.43 -1.67 -2.68
CA THR A 99 -3.56 -0.21 -2.86
C THR A 99 -5.01 0.26 -3.00
N GLY A 100 -5.97 -0.66 -3.03
CA GLY A 100 -7.40 -0.34 -3.15
C GLY A 100 -7.84 0.16 -4.54
N ALA A 101 -6.94 0.20 -5.53
CA ALA A 101 -7.25 0.66 -6.88
C ALA A 101 -8.05 -0.39 -7.69
N LYS A 102 -9.08 0.08 -8.42
CA LYS A 102 -10.02 -0.79 -9.15
C LYS A 102 -9.36 -1.67 -10.22
N ASN A 103 -8.40 -1.13 -10.98
CA ASN A 103 -7.74 -1.80 -12.11
C ASN A 103 -6.25 -2.02 -11.85
N GLN A 104 -5.91 -2.48 -10.65
CA GLN A 104 -4.52 -2.70 -10.29
C GLN A 104 -3.95 -3.97 -10.96
N PRO A 105 -2.76 -3.90 -11.57
CA PRO A 105 -2.08 -5.08 -12.09
C PRO A 105 -1.78 -6.10 -10.99
N THR A 106 -1.89 -7.38 -11.31
CA THR A 106 -1.45 -8.46 -10.41
C THR A 106 0.08 -8.56 -10.41
N TYR A 107 0.66 -9.22 -9.41
CA TYR A 107 2.11 -9.44 -9.37
C TYR A 107 2.61 -10.19 -10.59
N ASP A 108 1.87 -11.20 -11.05
CA ASP A 108 2.24 -11.99 -12.22
C ASP A 108 2.14 -11.19 -13.52
N MET A 109 1.20 -10.24 -13.63
CA MET A 109 1.15 -9.31 -14.76
C MET A 109 2.40 -8.43 -14.80
N MET A 110 2.81 -7.84 -13.67
CA MET A 110 4.05 -7.04 -13.60
C MET A 110 5.28 -7.89 -13.96
N MET A 111 5.35 -9.12 -13.45
CA MET A 111 6.41 -10.06 -13.80
C MET A 111 6.39 -10.44 -15.29
N SER A 112 5.20 -10.60 -15.88
CA SER A 112 5.07 -10.94 -17.30
C SER A 112 5.61 -9.83 -18.21
N GLN A 113 5.43 -8.56 -17.83
CA GLN A 113 6.01 -7.42 -18.52
C GLN A 113 7.54 -7.44 -18.39
N LEU A 114 8.07 -7.59 -17.18
CA LEU A 114 9.51 -7.71 -16.94
C LEU A 114 10.15 -8.84 -17.75
N LEU A 115 9.55 -10.04 -17.75
CA LEU A 115 10.07 -11.16 -18.54
C LEU A 115 10.01 -10.90 -20.05
N GLY A 116 9.00 -10.16 -20.52
CA GLY A 116 8.91 -9.69 -21.90
C GLY A 116 10.04 -8.74 -22.26
N ASP A 117 10.34 -7.77 -21.40
CA ASP A 117 11.41 -6.79 -21.59
C ASP A 117 12.77 -7.48 -21.62
N VAL A 118 13.03 -8.34 -20.63
CA VAL A 118 14.25 -9.16 -20.53
C VAL A 118 14.43 -10.05 -21.76
N TRP A 119 13.35 -10.65 -22.26
CA TRP A 119 13.37 -11.46 -23.47
C TRP A 119 13.77 -10.64 -24.69
N ARG A 120 13.16 -9.46 -24.88
CA ARG A 120 13.46 -8.56 -26.00
C ARG A 120 14.91 -8.09 -25.97
N ASP A 121 15.37 -7.66 -24.81
CA ASP A 121 16.75 -7.25 -24.58
C ASP A 121 17.73 -8.37 -24.93
N ALA A 122 17.50 -9.57 -24.38
CA ALA A 122 18.37 -10.72 -24.62
C ALA A 122 18.36 -11.17 -26.09
N ALA A 123 17.20 -11.14 -26.75
CA ALA A 123 17.09 -11.48 -28.16
C ALA A 123 17.90 -10.52 -29.05
N TRP A 124 17.84 -9.21 -28.77
CA TRP A 124 18.63 -8.22 -29.49
C TRP A 124 20.13 -8.31 -29.17
N ILE A 125 20.51 -8.66 -27.93
CA ILE A 125 21.92 -8.90 -27.56
C ILE A 125 22.49 -10.07 -28.39
N VAL A 126 21.72 -11.14 -28.59
CA VAL A 126 22.13 -12.28 -29.43
C VAL A 126 22.28 -11.89 -30.90
N GLU A 127 21.52 -10.90 -31.38
CA GLU A 127 21.67 -10.31 -32.72
C GLU A 127 22.79 -9.25 -32.81
N GLY A 128 23.57 -9.05 -31.74
CA GLY A 128 24.72 -8.15 -31.72
C GLY A 128 24.44 -6.75 -31.19
N ALA A 129 23.30 -6.52 -30.54
CA ALA A 129 23.05 -5.27 -29.81
C ALA A 129 24.03 -5.12 -28.63
N LYS A 130 24.37 -3.87 -28.31
CA LYS A 130 25.32 -3.54 -27.24
C LYS A 130 24.58 -3.08 -26.00
N VAL A 131 25.09 -3.40 -24.82
CA VAL A 131 24.57 -2.88 -23.55
C VAL A 131 25.35 -1.65 -23.17
N GLU A 132 24.69 -0.49 -23.13
CA GLU A 132 25.28 0.79 -22.75
C GLU A 132 24.46 1.40 -21.60
N SER A 133 25.12 1.72 -20.50
CA SER A 133 24.48 2.31 -19.31
C SER A 133 23.24 1.56 -18.81
N GLY A 134 23.23 0.22 -18.93
CA GLY A 134 22.12 -0.65 -18.50
C GLY A 134 20.99 -0.81 -19.53
N ALA A 135 20.99 -0.03 -20.61
CA ALA A 135 20.04 -0.17 -21.72
C ALA A 135 20.66 -0.97 -22.87
N VAL A 136 19.84 -1.77 -23.55
CA VAL A 136 20.25 -2.44 -24.79
C VAL A 136 20.06 -1.48 -25.95
N MET A 137 21.13 -1.22 -26.69
CA MET A 137 21.19 -0.29 -27.80
C MET A 137 21.37 -1.07 -29.11
N LYS A 138 20.45 -0.82 -30.04
CA LYS A 138 20.50 -1.31 -31.42
C LYS A 138 20.62 -0.11 -32.36
N ASP A 139 21.66 -0.06 -33.17
CA ASP A 139 21.89 1.01 -34.15
C ASP A 139 21.80 2.43 -33.55
N GLY A 140 22.29 2.60 -32.31
CA GLY A 140 22.24 3.87 -31.57
C GLY A 140 20.86 4.21 -30.96
N LYS A 141 19.86 3.34 -31.07
CA LYS A 141 18.54 3.49 -30.46
C LYS A 141 18.33 2.47 -29.36
N LYS A 142 17.62 2.87 -28.30
CA LYS A 142 17.23 1.96 -27.22
C LYS A 142 16.24 0.90 -27.74
N VAL A 143 16.47 -0.34 -27.33
CA VAL A 143 15.51 -1.42 -27.51
C VAL A 143 14.37 -1.19 -26.53
N ASP A 144 13.20 -0.87 -27.07
CA ASP A 144 11.95 -0.69 -26.31
C ASP A 144 10.82 -1.48 -27.01
N GLU A 145 9.60 -1.43 -26.47
CA GLU A 145 8.44 -2.19 -27.01
C GLU A 145 8.18 -1.90 -28.49
N LYS A 146 8.48 -0.66 -28.92
CA LYS A 146 8.32 -0.19 -30.31
C LYS A 146 9.36 -0.78 -31.27
N THR A 147 10.50 -1.22 -30.76
CA THR A 147 11.58 -1.80 -31.57
C THR A 147 11.21 -3.20 -32.06
N GLY A 148 10.22 -3.83 -31.43
CA GLY A 148 9.79 -5.18 -31.74
C GLY A 148 10.81 -6.23 -31.33
N GLU A 149 10.59 -7.45 -31.79
CA GLU A 149 11.49 -8.59 -31.56
C GLU A 149 12.13 -9.04 -32.87
N PRO A 150 13.30 -9.68 -32.84
CA PRO A 150 13.86 -10.34 -34.02
C PRO A 150 12.93 -11.44 -34.56
N GLU A 151 12.87 -11.62 -35.89
CA GLU A 151 11.97 -12.57 -36.56
C GLU A 151 12.04 -14.01 -36.01
N TRP A 152 13.23 -14.47 -35.61
CA TRP A 152 13.43 -15.83 -35.08
C TRP A 152 12.78 -16.06 -33.71
N THR A 153 12.39 -15.00 -32.97
CA THR A 153 11.76 -15.16 -31.64
C THR A 153 10.28 -15.53 -31.74
N SER A 154 9.67 -15.39 -32.91
CA SER A 154 8.25 -15.72 -33.14
C SER A 154 7.95 -17.22 -33.01
N GLY A 155 8.95 -18.08 -33.18
CA GLY A 155 8.83 -19.54 -33.17
C GLY A 155 9.73 -20.24 -32.14
N ALA A 156 10.16 -21.45 -32.49
CA ALA A 156 11.12 -22.20 -31.68
C ALA A 156 12.51 -21.56 -31.76
N VAL A 157 13.20 -21.48 -30.62
CA VAL A 157 14.54 -20.89 -30.55
C VAL A 157 15.54 -21.78 -31.29
N PRO A 158 16.28 -21.24 -32.29
CA PRO A 158 17.30 -21.99 -32.99
C PRO A 158 18.41 -22.49 -32.05
N ASP A 159 18.83 -23.75 -32.21
CA ASP A 159 19.78 -24.40 -31.28
C ASP A 159 21.09 -23.63 -31.12
N GLY A 160 21.64 -23.10 -32.22
CA GLY A 160 22.89 -22.31 -32.20
C GLY A 160 22.81 -20.99 -31.43
N LYS A 161 21.61 -20.51 -31.10
CA LYS A 161 21.40 -19.27 -30.33
C LYS A 161 21.06 -19.52 -28.87
N ARG A 162 20.78 -20.77 -28.47
CA ARG A 162 20.26 -21.10 -27.13
C ARG A 162 21.24 -20.75 -26.02
N GLU A 163 22.52 -21.12 -26.16
CA GLU A 163 23.51 -20.86 -25.11
C GLU A 163 23.77 -19.36 -24.92
N GLY A 164 23.96 -18.63 -26.02
CA GLY A 164 24.13 -17.17 -25.97
C GLY A 164 22.91 -16.47 -25.38
N LEU A 165 21.71 -16.95 -25.70
CA LEU A 165 20.47 -16.42 -25.17
C LEU A 165 20.29 -16.72 -23.69
N THR A 166 20.58 -17.93 -23.22
CA THR A 166 20.55 -18.28 -21.79
C THR A 166 21.44 -17.33 -21.01
N LYS A 167 22.68 -17.13 -21.47
CA LYS A 167 23.62 -16.22 -20.83
C LYS A 167 23.12 -14.77 -20.83
N ALA A 168 22.63 -14.29 -21.96
CA ALA A 168 22.08 -12.93 -22.06
C ALA A 168 20.86 -12.73 -21.14
N LEU A 169 19.96 -13.71 -21.06
CA LEU A 169 18.81 -13.69 -20.15
C LEU A 169 19.26 -13.68 -18.68
N GLU A 170 20.24 -14.51 -18.30
CA GLU A 170 20.79 -14.51 -16.94
C GLU A 170 21.40 -13.15 -16.58
N ASP A 171 22.22 -12.59 -17.47
CA ASP A 171 22.88 -11.31 -17.25
C ASP A 171 21.85 -10.17 -17.13
N ARG A 172 20.79 -10.18 -17.95
CA ARG A 172 19.69 -9.21 -17.86
C ARG A 172 18.87 -9.37 -16.59
N LEU A 173 18.49 -10.59 -16.20
CA LEU A 173 17.79 -10.82 -14.93
C LEU A 173 18.62 -10.35 -13.74
N LYS A 174 19.92 -10.67 -13.71
CA LYS A 174 20.85 -10.19 -12.67
C LYS A 174 20.93 -8.67 -12.64
N TRP A 175 20.99 -8.02 -13.81
CA TRP A 175 20.98 -6.57 -13.91
C TRP A 175 19.71 -5.96 -13.30
N HIS A 176 18.51 -6.48 -13.64
CA HIS A 176 17.26 -6.00 -13.08
C HIS A 176 17.16 -6.18 -11.56
N VAL A 177 17.67 -7.29 -11.02
CA VAL A 177 17.74 -7.49 -9.56
C VAL A 177 18.66 -6.45 -8.92
N GLY A 178 19.84 -6.21 -9.51
CA GLY A 178 20.77 -5.19 -9.00
C GLY A 178 20.21 -3.77 -9.07
N GLU A 179 19.46 -3.46 -10.12
CA GLU A 179 18.79 -2.15 -10.25
C GLU A 179 17.67 -2.00 -9.21
N LEU A 180 16.93 -3.07 -8.93
CA LEU A 180 15.91 -3.12 -7.89
C LEU A 180 16.52 -2.95 -6.49
N ASP A 181 17.70 -3.53 -6.23
CA ASP A 181 18.48 -3.29 -5.01
C ASP A 181 18.92 -1.84 -4.84
N ARG A 182 19.42 -1.26 -5.93
CA ARG A 182 19.82 0.15 -5.95
C ARG A 182 18.62 1.04 -5.65
N ARG A 183 17.50 0.81 -6.33
CA ARG A 183 16.28 1.59 -6.15
C ARG A 183 15.74 1.43 -4.73
N ASP A 184 15.74 0.22 -4.16
CA ASP A 184 15.32 0.00 -2.76
C ASP A 184 16.17 0.79 -1.77
N ALA A 185 17.48 0.91 -2.00
CA ALA A 185 18.37 1.70 -1.17
C ALA A 185 18.09 3.22 -1.31
N GLU A 186 17.82 3.69 -2.52
CA GLU A 186 17.42 5.09 -2.78
C GLU A 186 16.07 5.41 -2.14
N VAL A 187 15.07 4.53 -2.27
CA VAL A 187 13.74 4.66 -1.65
C VAL A 187 13.85 4.76 -0.14
N LYS A 188 14.65 3.90 0.51
CA LYS A 188 14.84 3.96 1.96
C LYS A 188 15.42 5.29 2.42
N ARG A 189 16.39 5.83 1.67
CA ARG A 189 16.96 7.15 1.95
C ARG A 189 15.92 8.27 1.75
N GLU A 190 15.15 8.21 0.67
CA GLU A 190 14.08 9.18 0.42
C GLU A 190 13.00 9.15 1.52
N ILE A 191 12.62 7.97 2.02
CA ILE A 191 11.69 7.85 3.15
C ILE A 191 12.29 8.50 4.39
N GLU A 192 13.53 8.19 4.74
CA GLU A 192 14.20 8.78 5.91
C GLU A 192 14.30 10.31 5.80
N ASP A 193 14.60 10.84 4.62
CA ASP A 193 14.73 12.28 4.41
C ASP A 193 13.36 12.97 4.46
N GLU A 194 12.32 12.42 3.83
CA GLU A 194 10.96 12.94 3.95
C GLU A 194 10.44 12.86 5.39
N GLU A 195 10.72 11.77 6.12
CA GLU A 195 10.37 11.67 7.54
C GLU A 195 11.11 12.70 8.40
N LYS A 196 12.40 12.96 8.12
CA LYS A 196 13.16 14.02 8.81
C LYS A 196 12.55 15.39 8.51
N GLU A 197 12.26 15.71 7.24
CA GLU A 197 11.60 16.97 6.87
C GLU A 197 10.22 17.11 7.52
N GLN A 198 9.46 16.01 7.62
CA GLN A 198 8.18 16.00 8.32
C GLN A 198 8.36 16.27 9.82
N LYS A 199 9.36 15.66 10.46
CA LYS A 199 9.66 15.83 11.89
C LYS A 199 10.30 17.19 12.24
N LYS A 200 10.88 17.90 11.26
CA LYS A 200 11.49 19.24 11.49
C LYS A 200 10.46 20.29 11.89
N LYS A 201 9.20 20.13 11.49
CA LYS A 201 8.13 21.08 11.79
C LYS A 201 7.03 20.39 12.56
N ILE A 202 6.76 20.85 13.77
CA ILE A 202 5.67 20.33 14.61
C ILE A 202 4.45 21.22 14.39
N THR A 203 3.35 20.68 13.85
CA THR A 203 2.05 21.38 13.85
C THR A 203 1.15 20.86 14.96
N SER A 204 0.02 21.52 15.16
CA SER A 204 -1.05 21.12 16.07
C SER A 204 -1.49 19.65 15.89
N GLU A 205 -1.52 19.12 14.68
CA GLU A 205 -1.87 17.71 14.40
C GLU A 205 -0.85 16.71 14.99
N ASP A 206 0.43 17.09 15.09
CA ASP A 206 1.48 16.24 15.66
C ASP A 206 1.52 16.33 17.21
N ILE A 207 0.87 17.32 17.79
CA ILE A 207 0.78 17.50 19.24
C ILE A 207 -0.27 16.52 19.78
N LYS A 208 0.19 15.47 20.45
CA LYS A 208 -0.70 14.56 21.19
C LYS A 208 -1.34 15.31 22.37
N ASP A 209 -2.63 15.56 22.28
CA ASP A 209 -3.46 16.07 23.38
C ASP A 209 -3.63 15.00 24.48
N GLY A 210 -2.63 14.87 25.35
CA GLY A 210 -2.70 14.04 26.55
C GLY A 210 -3.50 14.66 27.69
N TRP A 211 -4.05 15.85 27.52
CA TRP A 211 -4.76 16.62 28.56
C TRP A 211 -6.29 16.53 28.48
N SER A 212 -6.82 15.92 27.42
CA SER A 212 -8.27 15.76 27.22
C SER A 212 -8.90 14.62 28.03
N GLN A 213 -8.10 13.81 28.73
CA GLN A 213 -8.59 12.76 29.63
C GLN A 213 -8.51 13.22 31.09
N THR A 214 -9.52 13.95 31.54
CA THR A 214 -9.81 14.09 32.97
C THR A 214 -10.39 12.78 33.49
N ALA A 215 -9.53 11.89 34.00
CA ALA A 215 -9.98 10.80 34.86
C ALA A 215 -10.48 11.40 36.19
N VAL A 216 -11.77 11.74 36.26
CA VAL A 216 -12.41 12.09 37.53
C VAL A 216 -12.41 10.83 38.38
N ALA A 217 -11.58 10.80 39.43
CA ALA A 217 -11.63 9.72 40.40
C ALA A 217 -13.08 9.60 40.93
N PRO A 218 -13.70 8.40 40.94
CA PRO A 218 -15.03 8.27 41.51
C PRO A 218 -14.98 8.74 42.96
N VAL A 219 -15.92 9.63 43.32
CA VAL A 219 -16.05 10.16 44.68
C VAL A 219 -16.13 8.96 45.63
N LYS A 220 -15.17 8.84 46.56
CA LYS A 220 -15.24 7.82 47.60
C LYS A 220 -16.54 8.08 48.38
N PRO A 221 -17.40 7.07 48.58
CA PRO A 221 -18.64 7.27 49.33
C PRO A 221 -18.30 7.76 50.75
N SER A 222 -18.94 8.84 51.18
CA SER A 222 -18.80 9.39 52.52
C SER A 222 -19.13 8.34 53.58
N PRO A 223 -18.40 8.25 54.71
CA PRO A 223 -18.59 7.25 55.76
C PRO A 223 -19.94 7.23 56.51
N LEU A 224 -20.95 8.02 56.09
CA LEU A 224 -22.22 8.20 56.82
C LEU A 224 -23.42 7.45 56.22
N GLU A 225 -23.24 6.66 55.16
CA GLU A 225 -24.32 5.84 54.58
C GLU A 225 -24.02 4.33 54.71
N GLU A 226 -23.90 3.84 55.95
CA GLU A 226 -23.97 2.41 56.22
C GLU A 226 -25.44 1.96 56.25
N LYS A 227 -25.97 1.50 55.11
CA LYS A 227 -27.14 0.60 55.10
C LYS A 227 -26.67 -0.87 55.13
N PRO A 228 -27.36 -1.77 55.86
CA PRO A 228 -26.91 -3.14 56.10
C PRO A 228 -26.81 -3.97 54.80
N LYS A 229 -25.73 -4.76 54.69
CA LYS A 229 -25.45 -5.68 53.59
C LYS A 229 -26.51 -6.79 53.49
N GLU A 230 -27.26 -6.83 52.38
CA GLU A 230 -28.01 -8.02 51.96
C GLU A 230 -27.10 -9.01 51.20
N LYS A 231 -27.31 -10.31 51.45
CA LYS A 231 -26.52 -11.44 50.91
C LYS A 231 -26.71 -11.63 49.40
N PRO A 232 -25.70 -12.13 48.66
CA PRO A 232 -25.74 -12.22 47.21
C PRO A 232 -26.63 -13.39 46.72
N LYS A 233 -27.59 -13.07 45.84
CA LYS A 233 -28.30 -14.06 44.98
C LYS A 233 -27.59 -14.20 43.62
N PRO A 234 -27.69 -15.37 42.96
CA PRO A 234 -26.87 -15.71 41.80
C PRO A 234 -27.18 -14.88 40.54
N LYS A 235 -26.11 -14.51 39.82
CA LYS A 235 -26.14 -13.67 38.60
C LYS A 235 -26.89 -14.36 37.45
N LYS A 236 -28.03 -13.79 37.04
CA LYS A 236 -28.55 -13.97 35.66
C LYS A 236 -27.75 -13.05 34.73
N LYS A 237 -27.12 -13.62 33.70
CA LYS A 237 -26.58 -12.86 32.57
C LYS A 237 -27.75 -12.17 31.85
N LYS A 238 -27.71 -10.84 31.77
CA LYS A 238 -28.42 -10.06 30.75
C LYS A 238 -27.32 -9.47 29.87
N GLU A 239 -27.30 -9.87 28.60
CA GLU A 239 -26.53 -9.18 27.58
C GLU A 239 -27.23 -7.85 27.29
N THR A 240 -26.58 -6.76 27.66
CA THR A 240 -26.91 -5.42 27.19
C THR A 240 -26.04 -5.20 25.97
N ILE A 241 -26.64 -5.26 24.79
CA ILE A 241 -26.02 -4.79 23.56
C ILE A 241 -26.12 -3.26 23.59
N GLU A 242 -24.97 -2.60 23.71
CA GLU A 242 -24.86 -1.15 23.55
C GLU A 242 -25.13 -0.82 22.08
N SER A 243 -26.24 -0.13 21.84
CA SER A 243 -26.52 0.53 20.57
C SER A 243 -25.57 1.72 20.45
N SER A 244 -24.57 1.59 19.57
CA SER A 244 -23.73 2.68 19.13
C SER A 244 -24.55 3.78 18.48
N THR A 245 -24.14 5.00 18.80
CA THR A 245 -24.64 6.30 18.34
C THR A 245 -24.73 6.44 16.81
N ALA A 246 -25.72 7.24 16.42
CA ALA A 246 -26.16 7.57 15.07
C ALA A 246 -25.03 7.98 14.11
N VAL A 247 -25.03 7.33 12.94
CA VAL A 247 -24.50 7.85 11.69
C VAL A 247 -25.71 8.00 10.78
N GLU A 248 -26.01 9.24 10.37
CA GLU A 248 -26.99 9.53 9.32
C GLU A 248 -26.38 9.11 7.98
N GLU A 249 -26.82 7.96 7.47
CA GLU A 249 -26.65 7.57 6.07
C GLU A 249 -27.98 6.99 5.56
N ASP A 250 -28.39 7.43 4.38
CA ASP A 250 -29.67 7.19 3.71
C ASP A 250 -30.22 5.76 3.89
N GLU A 251 -31.28 5.61 4.72
CA GLU A 251 -32.02 4.35 4.79
C GLU A 251 -32.86 4.14 3.52
N PRO A 252 -32.67 3.05 2.77
CA PRO A 252 -33.72 2.58 1.87
C PRO A 252 -34.92 2.16 2.74
N ASP A 253 -36.09 2.77 2.50
CA ASP A 253 -37.37 2.41 3.10
C ASP A 253 -37.69 0.94 2.76
N PHE A 254 -37.21 0.02 3.61
CA PHE A 254 -37.58 -1.38 3.55
C PHE A 254 -39.03 -1.45 4.03
N GLY A 255 -39.94 -1.46 3.06
CA GLY A 255 -41.36 -1.64 3.28
C GLY A 255 -41.69 -2.86 4.17
N PRO A 256 -42.97 -3.04 4.54
CA PRO A 256 -43.38 -3.97 5.59
C PRO A 256 -42.80 -5.39 5.40
N LEU A 257 -42.30 -5.97 6.50
CA LEU A 257 -41.67 -7.30 6.54
C LEU A 257 -42.37 -8.31 5.63
N SER A 258 -41.60 -8.94 4.74
CA SER A 258 -42.11 -9.97 3.82
C SER A 258 -42.76 -11.13 4.59
N PRO A 259 -43.72 -11.85 3.99
CA PRO A 259 -44.36 -13.00 4.65
C PRO A 259 -43.35 -14.03 5.17
N SER A 260 -42.27 -14.29 4.42
CA SER A 260 -41.18 -15.19 4.83
C SER A 260 -40.41 -14.68 6.05
N ALA A 261 -40.14 -13.38 6.13
CA ALA A 261 -39.46 -12.78 7.28
C ALA A 261 -40.31 -12.86 8.56
N ARG A 262 -41.64 -12.70 8.43
CA ARG A 262 -42.58 -12.88 9.55
C ARG A 262 -42.65 -14.32 10.01
N ALA A 263 -42.63 -15.28 9.09
CA ALA A 263 -42.62 -16.70 9.42
C ALA A 263 -41.32 -17.10 10.11
N PHE A 264 -40.18 -16.56 9.68
CA PHE A 264 -38.88 -16.81 10.30
C PHE A 264 -38.82 -16.28 11.74
N ALA A 265 -39.38 -15.09 12.01
CA ALA A 265 -39.41 -14.49 13.35
C ALA A 265 -40.15 -15.34 14.40
N ASN A 266 -41.08 -16.19 13.96
CA ASN A 266 -41.85 -17.07 14.84
C ASN A 266 -41.20 -18.44 15.09
N ASN A 267 -40.03 -18.71 14.51
CA ASN A 267 -39.33 -19.98 14.73
C ASN A 267 -38.67 -20.02 16.12
N PRO A 268 -38.83 -21.10 16.88
CA PRO A 268 -38.16 -21.25 18.16
C PRO A 268 -36.63 -21.34 17.99
N ILE A 269 -35.92 -20.77 18.96
CA ILE A 269 -34.44 -20.78 18.98
C ILE A 269 -33.95 -22.23 18.98
N GLY A 270 -33.15 -22.58 17.97
CA GLY A 270 -32.59 -23.93 17.77
C GLY A 270 -33.22 -24.73 16.63
N ASP A 271 -34.34 -24.28 16.06
CA ASP A 271 -35.05 -24.98 14.98
C ASP A 271 -34.72 -24.40 13.59
N PHE A 272 -33.42 -24.25 13.33
CA PHE A 272 -32.86 -23.74 12.06
C PHE A 272 -33.26 -24.53 10.80
N PRO A 273 -33.55 -25.85 10.82
CA PRO A 273 -33.99 -26.55 9.62
C PRO A 273 -35.27 -25.96 9.01
N LYS A 274 -36.17 -25.39 9.83
CA LYS A 274 -37.43 -24.80 9.37
C LYS A 274 -37.26 -23.49 8.61
N SER A 275 -36.12 -22.79 8.76
CA SER A 275 -35.89 -21.56 8.03
C SER A 275 -35.58 -21.79 6.55
N TYR A 276 -35.03 -22.96 6.20
CA TYR A 276 -34.74 -23.31 4.80
C TYR A 276 -36.01 -23.52 3.96
N ALA A 277 -37.15 -23.82 4.59
CA ALA A 277 -38.43 -23.95 3.92
C ALA A 277 -39.11 -22.60 3.64
N LEU A 278 -38.53 -21.49 4.11
CA LEU A 278 -39.09 -20.13 4.00
C LEU A 278 -38.35 -19.25 2.97
N ILE A 279 -37.26 -19.77 2.37
CA ILE A 279 -36.48 -19.18 1.27
C ILE A 279 -37.11 -19.62 -0.05
#